data_AF-A0A7M4E3J4-F1
#
_entry.id   AF-A0A7M4E3J4-F1
#
_cell.length_a   1.000
_cell.length_b   1.000
_cell.length_c   1.000
_cell.angle_alpha   90.00
_cell.angle_beta   90.00
_cell.angle_gamma   90.00
#
_symmetry.space_group_name_H-M   'P 1'
#
loop_
_entity.id
_entity.type
_entity.pdbx_description
1 polymer ?
#
loop_
_entity_poly.entity_id
_entity_poly.type
_entity_poly.pdbx_seq_one_letter_code
_entity_poly.pdbx_strand_id
1 'polypeptide(L)'
;MARGAVARRALLPPCLRRLLQLGPRGRAEGGRAAPRDLDGGRPAPRRCPGDWKRLDFLALPPLLRLRPRPARAGSSSWHQGWARGLSISASSSLQTDSGKGNFSLSGSKKLFFDTHALVRLLEENGFTTLQSEIIVSALVKITDTNLELIYKDMVTKVQQEIVLQQIMSHIGGVKKDMVILEKSEFSALRAENEKIKLELQQLKKQVMDEVTKLRTDNKLDLNLEKSRVKELYSLNERKLLEMRSEIVELHAQQDRALTQTDRKIDTEVAGLKTMLESHKLDNIKYLAGSVFTCLTVALGFYRLWM
;
A
#
# COMPACT_ATOMS: atom_id res chain seq x y z
N MET A 1 -48.19 -40.30 29.84
CA MET A 1 -47.78 -41.10 28.65
C MET A 1 -48.73 -40.69 27.52
N ALA A 2 -48.35 -40.23 26.33
CA ALA A 2 -47.10 -40.33 25.57
C ALA A 2 -46.71 -38.98 24.92
N ARG A 3 -45.40 -38.84 24.65
CA ARG A 3 -44.69 -37.72 24.01
C ARG A 3 -44.24 -38.13 22.60
N GLY A 4 -43.98 -37.14 21.75
CA GLY A 4 -42.88 -37.14 20.76
C GLY A 4 -43.31 -37.37 19.30
N ALA A 5 -43.42 -36.34 18.44
CA ALA A 5 -42.37 -35.52 17.81
C ALA A 5 -41.97 -36.03 16.41
N VAL A 6 -42.64 -35.51 15.38
CA VAL A 6 -42.23 -35.60 13.97
C VAL A 6 -41.30 -34.44 13.65
N ALA A 7 -40.07 -34.77 13.27
CA ALA A 7 -38.98 -33.83 13.02
C ALA A 7 -39.22 -32.97 11.76
N ARG A 8 -39.16 -31.65 11.95
CA ARG A 8 -39.16 -30.65 10.87
C ARG A 8 -37.80 -30.63 10.17
N ARG A 9 -37.82 -30.73 8.84
CA ARG A 9 -36.73 -30.31 7.94
C ARG A 9 -36.46 -28.82 8.15
N ALA A 10 -35.28 -28.49 8.67
CA ALA A 10 -34.72 -27.15 8.59
C ALA A 10 -33.79 -27.07 7.37
N LEU A 11 -34.12 -26.18 6.43
CA LEU A 11 -33.24 -25.74 5.35
C LEU A 11 -31.99 -25.10 5.96
N LEU A 12 -30.82 -25.66 5.65
CA LEU A 12 -29.52 -25.03 5.92
C LEU A 12 -29.21 -23.95 4.85
N PRO A 13 -28.60 -22.81 5.24
CA PRO A 13 -28.25 -21.72 4.32
C PRO A 13 -27.01 -22.01 3.44
N PRO A 14 -26.83 -21.33 2.28
CA PRO A 14 -25.94 -21.76 1.19
C PRO A 14 -24.43 -21.56 1.41
N CYS A 15 -23.98 -21.07 2.57
CA CYS A 15 -22.59 -20.65 2.75
C CYS A 15 -21.63 -21.78 3.20
N LEU A 16 -22.15 -22.98 3.52
CA LEU A 16 -21.33 -24.09 4.03
C LEU A 16 -20.92 -25.13 2.97
N ARG A 17 -21.18 -24.89 1.67
CA ARG A 17 -20.92 -25.87 0.60
C ARG A 17 -19.58 -25.67 -0.13
N ARG A 18 -18.74 -24.70 0.28
CA ARG A 18 -17.52 -24.33 -0.45
C ARG A 18 -16.19 -24.58 0.28
N LEU A 19 -16.20 -25.29 1.41
CA LEU A 19 -14.99 -25.57 2.22
C LEU A 19 -14.65 -27.06 2.35
N LEU A 20 -15.23 -27.94 1.52
CA LEU A 20 -14.96 -29.39 1.54
C LEU A 20 -14.37 -29.96 0.24
N GLN A 21 -13.85 -29.11 -0.65
CA GLN A 21 -13.06 -29.57 -1.79
C GLN A 21 -11.81 -28.71 -1.90
N LEU A 22 -10.71 -29.20 -1.34
CA LEU A 22 -9.34 -29.16 -1.88
C LEU A 22 -8.37 -29.47 -0.73
N GLY A 23 -8.12 -30.76 -0.54
CA GLY A 23 -7.03 -31.32 0.26
C GLY A 23 -6.32 -32.41 -0.56
N PRO A 24 -5.02 -32.64 -0.32
CA PRO A 24 -4.03 -32.90 -1.35
C PRO A 24 -3.92 -34.37 -1.75
N ARG A 25 -3.66 -34.64 -3.03
CA ARG A 25 -3.36 -35.99 -3.52
C ARG A 25 -1.86 -36.10 -3.80
N GLY A 26 -1.13 -36.70 -2.86
CA GLY A 26 0.20 -37.25 -3.09
C GLY A 26 0.12 -38.77 -3.22
N ARG A 27 0.98 -39.36 -4.07
CA ARG A 27 1.87 -40.52 -3.83
C ARG A 27 2.06 -41.41 -5.07
N ALA A 28 3.33 -41.80 -5.26
CA ALA A 28 3.87 -43.02 -5.89
C ALA A 28 3.68 -43.19 -7.40
N GLU A 29 4.52 -43.87 -8.16
CA GLU A 29 5.89 -44.43 -8.10
C GLU A 29 6.09 -44.99 -9.54
N GLY A 30 7.32 -45.09 -10.06
CA GLY A 30 7.54 -45.81 -11.32
C GLY A 30 8.87 -45.49 -11.98
N GLY A 31 9.94 -46.13 -11.51
CA GLY A 31 11.25 -46.10 -12.14
C GLY A 31 11.47 -47.21 -13.19
N ARG A 32 12.63 -47.10 -13.86
CA ARG A 32 13.24 -47.97 -14.89
C ARG A 32 12.58 -47.84 -16.28
N ALA A 33 13.28 -47.67 -17.39
CA ALA A 33 14.58 -48.23 -17.78
C ALA A 33 15.23 -47.43 -18.95
N ALA A 34 16.55 -47.21 -18.90
CA ALA A 34 17.46 -47.23 -20.06
C ALA A 34 18.13 -48.62 -20.08
N PRO A 35 18.74 -49.17 -21.16
CA PRO A 35 19.65 -48.48 -22.08
C PRO A 35 19.63 -48.94 -23.56
N ARG A 36 20.34 -48.21 -24.45
CA ARG A 36 21.35 -48.77 -25.36
C ARG A 36 22.11 -47.68 -26.13
N ASP A 37 23.43 -47.87 -26.13
CA ASP A 37 24.52 -47.11 -26.72
C ASP A 37 24.63 -47.19 -28.25
N LEU A 38 25.66 -46.49 -28.77
CA LEU A 38 26.28 -46.46 -30.11
C LEU A 38 25.79 -45.25 -30.93
N ASP A 39 26.60 -44.35 -31.48
CA ASP A 39 28.04 -44.25 -31.75
C ASP A 39 28.26 -42.76 -32.14
N GLY A 40 29.23 -42.00 -31.64
CA GLY A 40 30.55 -41.89 -32.26
C GLY A 40 30.87 -40.43 -32.64
N GLY A 41 32.08 -39.96 -32.31
CA GLY A 41 32.71 -38.82 -32.99
C GLY A 41 32.79 -37.47 -32.25
N ARG A 42 33.81 -37.29 -31.39
CA ARG A 42 34.46 -35.98 -31.19
C ARG A 42 35.55 -35.80 -32.24
N PRO A 43 35.90 -34.55 -32.58
CA PRO A 43 37.20 -34.06 -32.12
C PRO A 43 37.15 -32.64 -31.53
N ALA A 44 37.89 -32.46 -30.44
CA ALA A 44 38.43 -31.16 -30.00
C ALA A 44 39.94 -31.16 -30.35
N PRO A 45 40.80 -30.15 -30.03
CA PRO A 45 40.55 -28.87 -29.35
C PRO A 45 41.31 -27.66 -29.97
N ARG A 46 40.92 -26.41 -29.70
CA ARG A 46 41.86 -25.27 -29.62
C ARG A 46 41.45 -24.26 -28.55
N ARG A 47 42.48 -23.66 -27.94
CA ARG A 47 42.61 -23.08 -26.59
C ARG A 47 41.92 -21.72 -26.34
N CYS A 48 41.57 -21.53 -25.07
CA CYS A 48 41.15 -20.30 -24.36
C CYS A 48 42.29 -19.24 -24.26
N PRO A 49 42.05 -17.98 -23.80
CA PRO A 49 41.82 -17.70 -22.36
C PRO A 49 40.90 -16.49 -22.07
N GLY A 50 40.36 -16.36 -20.85
CA GLY A 50 39.80 -15.08 -20.40
C GLY A 50 38.72 -15.17 -19.32
N ASP A 51 39.13 -15.51 -18.11
CA ASP A 51 38.39 -15.42 -16.86
C ASP A 51 38.16 -13.95 -16.49
N TRP A 52 36.92 -13.47 -16.45
CA TRP A 52 36.53 -12.21 -15.80
C TRP A 52 35.65 -12.50 -14.58
N LYS A 53 36.22 -13.24 -13.63
CA LYS A 53 35.90 -13.03 -12.22
C LYS A 53 36.58 -11.76 -11.72
N ARG A 54 35.79 -10.95 -11.01
CA ARG A 54 36.17 -9.90 -10.04
C ARG A 54 36.40 -8.49 -10.60
N LEU A 55 35.36 -7.67 -10.47
CA LEU A 55 35.46 -6.26 -10.09
C LEU A 55 34.33 -5.99 -9.09
N ASP A 56 34.60 -6.32 -7.83
CA ASP A 56 33.95 -5.66 -6.69
C ASP A 56 34.66 -4.32 -6.51
N PHE A 57 33.92 -3.22 -6.48
CA PHE A 57 34.10 -2.11 -5.53
C PHE A 57 33.00 -1.06 -5.80
N LEU A 58 31.90 -1.15 -5.05
CA LEU A 58 31.42 -0.07 -4.19
C LEU A 58 30.41 -0.68 -3.20
N ALA A 59 30.79 -0.61 -1.93
CA ALA A 59 30.18 -1.30 -0.81
C ALA A 59 28.90 -0.63 -0.30
N LEU A 60 27.87 -1.44 -0.02
CA LEU A 60 26.92 -1.18 1.06
C LEU A 60 26.78 -2.46 1.91
N PRO A 61 26.81 -2.38 3.25
CA PRO A 61 26.94 -3.55 4.11
C PRO A 61 25.60 -4.25 4.37
N PRO A 62 25.58 -5.59 4.56
CA PRO A 62 24.44 -6.30 5.12
C PRO A 62 24.81 -7.08 6.39
N LEU A 63 24.34 -6.63 7.55
CA LEU A 63 24.27 -7.40 8.81
C LEU A 63 23.08 -6.78 9.60
N LEU A 64 22.03 -7.48 10.03
CA LEU A 64 21.94 -8.77 10.69
C LEU A 64 20.58 -9.43 10.44
N ARG A 65 20.62 -10.75 10.33
CA ARG A 65 19.49 -11.68 10.32
C ARG A 65 19.12 -11.98 11.78
N LEU A 66 17.90 -11.67 12.21
CA LEU A 66 17.36 -12.18 13.49
C LEU A 66 16.03 -12.92 13.28
N ARG A 67 16.00 -14.13 13.86
CA ARG A 67 14.85 -15.04 13.94
C ARG A 67 13.70 -14.41 14.75
N PRO A 68 12.43 -14.79 14.48
CA PRO A 68 11.32 -14.43 15.34
C PRO A 68 11.08 -15.49 16.43
N ARG A 69 11.01 -15.07 17.70
CA ARG A 69 10.24 -15.70 18.79
C ARG A 69 9.85 -14.64 19.85
N PRO A 70 8.82 -14.88 20.68
CA PRO A 70 7.71 -13.94 20.88
C PRO A 70 7.68 -13.21 22.24
N ALA A 71 6.75 -12.24 22.33
CA ALA A 71 6.29 -11.48 23.50
C ALA A 71 7.32 -10.48 24.09
N ARG A 72 6.97 -9.25 24.51
CA ARG A 72 5.74 -8.75 25.14
C ARG A 72 5.72 -7.21 25.09
N ALA A 73 4.49 -6.67 25.07
CA ALA A 73 4.04 -5.35 25.55
C ALA A 73 4.59 -4.07 24.89
N GLY A 74 3.67 -3.34 24.25
CA GLY A 74 3.82 -1.92 23.94
C GLY A 74 3.17 -1.52 22.62
N SER A 75 1.85 -1.66 22.49
CA SER A 75 1.10 -1.00 21.41
C SER A 75 0.14 0.03 21.98
N SER A 76 0.45 1.29 21.73
CA SER A 76 -0.47 2.43 21.76
C SER A 76 -1.62 2.17 20.80
N SER A 77 -2.75 1.74 21.38
CA SER A 77 -4.04 1.60 20.72
C SER A 77 -4.68 2.97 20.56
N TRP A 78 -4.48 3.61 19.42
CA TRP A 78 -5.43 4.60 18.89
C TRP A 78 -6.15 3.92 17.72
N HIS A 79 -7.48 4.09 17.66
CA HIS A 79 -8.45 3.32 16.87
C HIS A 79 -9.05 2.09 17.55
N GLN A 80 -9.81 2.33 18.64
CA GLN A 80 -11.13 1.70 18.76
C GLN A 80 -12.14 2.81 19.04
N GLY A 81 -12.84 3.20 17.97
CA GLY A 81 -13.99 4.09 18.05
C GLY A 81 -15.08 3.48 18.92
N TRP A 82 -15.70 4.33 19.72
CA TRP A 82 -16.90 4.04 20.49
C TRP A 82 -18.02 3.51 19.59
N ALA A 83 -18.10 2.18 19.47
CA ALA A 83 -19.32 1.50 19.10
C ALA A 83 -20.06 1.11 20.39
N ARG A 84 -20.60 2.11 21.10
CA ARG A 84 -21.72 1.85 22.00
C ARG A 84 -22.94 1.65 21.11
N GLY A 85 -23.34 0.39 20.95
CA GLY A 85 -24.65 0.05 20.40
C GLY A 85 -25.73 0.59 21.32
N LEU A 86 -26.23 1.79 21.05
CA LEU A 86 -27.55 2.23 21.49
C LEU A 86 -28.54 1.79 20.42
N SER A 87 -28.91 0.51 20.46
CA SER A 87 -30.12 0.03 19.80
C SER A 87 -31.31 0.53 20.61
N ILE A 88 -31.68 1.79 20.42
CA ILE A 88 -33.01 2.27 20.82
C ILE A 88 -33.92 1.90 19.67
N SER A 89 -34.42 0.66 19.71
CA SER A 89 -35.54 0.24 18.88
C SER A 89 -36.70 1.19 19.17
N ALA A 90 -37.07 1.95 18.15
CA ALA A 90 -38.31 2.69 18.08
C ALA A 90 -39.47 1.71 18.29
N SER A 91 -39.88 1.53 19.54
CA SER A 91 -41.15 0.94 19.93
C SER A 91 -41.97 2.08 20.48
N SER A 92 -42.63 2.77 19.56
CA SER A 92 -43.89 3.45 19.78
C SER A 92 -44.79 2.70 20.78
N SER A 93 -45.55 3.46 21.56
CA SER A 93 -46.58 3.01 22.51
C SER A 93 -46.04 2.48 23.86
N LEU A 94 -45.55 3.39 24.70
CA LEU A 94 -45.94 3.34 26.10
C LEU A 94 -47.13 4.28 26.24
N GLN A 95 -48.30 3.67 26.07
CA GLN A 95 -49.55 4.21 26.56
C GLN A 95 -49.31 4.70 27.98
N THR A 96 -49.69 5.95 28.19
CA THR A 96 -50.03 6.50 29.48
C THR A 96 -51.08 5.59 30.12
N ASP A 97 -50.66 4.50 30.74
CA ASP A 97 -51.44 3.95 31.83
C ASP A 97 -51.04 4.76 33.06
N SER A 98 -51.69 5.92 33.16
CA SER A 98 -51.89 6.59 34.42
C SER A 98 -52.68 5.62 35.30
N GLY A 99 -51.99 4.61 35.83
CA GLY A 99 -52.49 3.75 36.87
C GLY A 99 -52.94 4.68 37.96
N LYS A 100 -54.26 4.80 38.04
CA LYS A 100 -55.03 5.64 38.96
C LYS A 100 -54.86 5.01 40.34
N GLY A 101 -53.63 5.09 40.86
CA GLY A 101 -53.31 4.84 42.24
C GLY A 101 -54.02 5.94 43.00
N ASN A 102 -55.22 5.61 43.48
CA ASN A 102 -55.91 6.40 44.47
C ASN A 102 -55.04 6.41 45.73
N PHE A 103 -53.99 7.23 45.73
CA PHE A 103 -53.35 7.65 46.96
C PHE A 103 -54.38 8.57 47.62
N SER A 104 -55.20 7.96 48.47
CA SER A 104 -56.03 8.64 49.46
C SER A 104 -55.11 9.39 50.42
N LEU A 105 -54.52 10.46 49.91
CA LEU A 105 -53.61 11.31 50.63
C LEU A 105 -54.51 12.05 51.64
N SER A 106 -54.28 11.81 52.92
CA SER A 106 -55.12 12.29 54.01
C SER A 106 -54.95 13.80 54.12
N GLY A 107 -55.77 14.57 53.40
CA GLY A 107 -55.86 16.01 53.58
C GLY A 107 -56.30 16.28 55.01
N SER A 108 -55.45 16.99 55.76
CA SER A 108 -55.74 17.59 57.07
C SER A 108 -56.79 16.80 57.86
N LYS A 109 -56.39 15.68 58.47
CA LYS A 109 -57.21 15.12 59.55
C LYS A 109 -57.16 16.15 60.68
N LYS A 110 -58.12 17.07 60.67
CA LYS A 110 -58.50 17.81 61.87
C LYS A 110 -58.90 16.75 62.87
N LEU A 111 -58.00 16.45 63.79
CA LEU A 111 -58.32 15.64 64.95
C LEU A 111 -59.22 16.51 65.81
N PHE A 112 -60.51 16.23 65.77
CA PHE A 112 -61.47 16.88 66.65
C PHE A 112 -61.26 16.25 68.03
N PHE A 113 -60.60 17.00 68.91
CA PHE A 113 -60.40 16.59 70.29
C PHE A 113 -61.64 17.00 71.08
N ASP A 114 -62.49 16.04 71.45
CA ASP A 114 -63.67 16.31 72.27
C ASP A 114 -63.27 16.41 73.75
N THR A 115 -62.95 17.64 74.15
CA THR A 115 -62.57 18.00 75.51
C THR A 115 -63.67 17.64 76.52
N HIS A 116 -64.95 17.76 76.14
CA HIS A 116 -66.07 17.57 77.08
C HIS A 116 -66.30 16.10 77.38
N ALA A 117 -66.28 15.24 76.35
CA ALA A 117 -66.40 13.80 76.54
C ALA A 117 -65.27 13.24 77.40
N LEU A 118 -64.05 13.75 77.26
CA LEU A 118 -62.90 13.28 78.02
C LEU A 118 -62.96 13.71 79.49
N VAL A 119 -63.45 14.92 79.78
CA VAL A 119 -63.71 15.38 81.15
C VAL A 119 -64.78 14.53 81.82
N ARG A 120 -65.89 14.24 81.13
CA ARG A 120 -66.96 13.37 81.66
C ARG A 120 -66.47 11.97 82.00
N LEU A 121 -65.64 11.38 81.12
CA LEU A 121 -65.06 10.07 81.37
C LEU A 121 -64.15 10.06 82.61
N LEU A 122 -63.36 11.13 82.83
CA LEU A 122 -62.50 11.24 84.01
C LEU A 122 -63.32 11.44 85.30
N GLU A 123 -64.39 12.24 85.24
CA GLU A 123 -65.34 12.40 86.35
C GLU A 123 -66.00 11.07 86.75
N GLU A 124 -66.43 10.26 85.77
CA GLU A 124 -67.00 8.93 86.00
C GLU A 124 -66.02 7.93 86.65
N ASN A 125 -64.72 8.13 86.44
CA ASN A 125 -63.65 7.30 87.03
C ASN A 125 -63.14 7.83 88.39
N GLY A 126 -63.85 8.79 88.99
CA GLY A 126 -63.57 9.27 90.36
C GLY A 126 -62.62 10.46 90.46
N PHE A 127 -62.31 11.14 89.35
CA PHE A 127 -61.57 12.40 89.38
C PHE A 127 -62.50 13.59 89.65
N THR A 128 -62.01 14.60 90.36
CA THR A 128 -62.75 15.86 90.50
C THR A 128 -62.81 16.59 89.15
N THR A 129 -63.85 17.42 88.95
CA THR A 129 -64.04 18.20 87.71
C THR A 129 -62.80 19.03 87.39
N LEU A 130 -62.23 19.70 88.40
CA LEU A 130 -61.02 20.52 88.29
C LEU A 130 -59.79 19.70 87.86
N GLN A 131 -59.59 18.52 88.43
CA GLN A 131 -58.48 17.63 88.07
C GLN A 131 -58.63 17.12 86.62
N SER A 132 -59.85 16.77 86.23
CA SER A 132 -60.18 16.31 84.89
C SER A 132 -59.90 17.41 83.85
N GLU A 133 -60.32 18.65 84.11
CA GLU A 133 -60.06 19.79 83.23
C GLU A 133 -58.55 20.07 83.07
N ILE A 134 -57.76 19.99 84.15
CA ILE A 134 -56.31 20.23 84.10
C ILE A 134 -55.61 19.14 83.27
N ILE A 135 -55.96 17.87 83.48
CA ILE A 135 -55.38 16.73 82.74
C ILE A 135 -55.73 16.85 81.25
N VAL A 136 -56.99 17.12 80.93
CA VAL A 136 -57.43 17.28 79.54
C VAL A 136 -56.77 18.50 78.90
N SER A 137 -56.62 19.62 79.61
CA SER A 137 -55.91 20.81 79.12
C SER A 137 -54.43 20.51 78.79
N ALA A 138 -53.74 19.73 79.63
CA ALA A 138 -52.38 19.30 79.38
C ALA A 138 -52.29 18.37 78.14
N LEU A 139 -53.23 17.43 77.99
CA LEU A 139 -53.30 16.55 76.83
C LEU A 139 -53.56 17.30 75.53
N VAL A 140 -54.45 18.30 75.54
CA VAL A 140 -54.69 19.17 74.37
C VAL A 140 -53.40 19.90 73.99
N LYS A 141 -52.68 20.49 74.95
CA LYS A 141 -51.41 21.20 74.69
C LYS A 141 -50.32 20.27 74.13
N ILE A 142 -50.18 19.06 74.68
CA ILE A 142 -49.21 18.08 74.17
C ILE A 142 -49.60 17.61 72.76
N THR A 143 -50.89 17.39 72.52
CA THR A 143 -51.39 16.96 71.21
C THR A 143 -51.18 18.06 70.17
N ASP A 144 -51.46 19.31 70.52
CA ASP A 144 -51.29 20.49 69.66
C ASP A 144 -49.82 20.68 69.27
N THR A 145 -48.90 20.65 70.24
CA THR A 145 -47.45 20.76 69.98
C THR A 145 -46.91 19.60 69.15
N ASN A 146 -47.34 18.35 69.40
CA ASN A 146 -46.95 17.20 68.57
C ASN A 146 -47.51 17.32 67.14
N LEU A 147 -48.73 17.81 66.99
CA LEU A 147 -49.38 17.99 65.70
C LEU A 147 -48.69 19.10 64.89
N GLU A 148 -48.27 20.21 65.51
CA GLU A 148 -47.46 21.25 64.86
C GLU A 148 -46.12 20.71 64.35
N LEU A 149 -45.42 19.90 65.15
CA LEU A 149 -44.16 19.27 64.74
C LEU A 149 -44.37 18.33 63.55
N ILE A 150 -45.40 17.48 63.60
CA ILE A 150 -45.73 16.57 62.50
C ILE A 150 -46.10 17.36 61.23
N TYR A 151 -46.92 18.40 61.34
CA TYR A 151 -47.30 19.21 60.17
C TYR A 151 -46.13 19.98 59.57
N LYS A 152 -45.11 20.34 60.37
CA LYS A 152 -43.90 21.00 59.88
C LYS A 152 -43.02 20.08 59.03
N ASP A 153 -42.94 18.80 59.40
CA ASP A 153 -42.14 17.80 58.66
C ASP A 153 -42.94 17.09 57.54
N MET A 154 -44.28 17.18 57.57
CA MET A 154 -45.14 16.66 56.52
C MET A 154 -45.17 17.58 55.29
N VAL A 155 -45.16 16.96 54.12
CA VAL A 155 -45.37 17.66 52.85
C VAL A 155 -46.87 17.76 52.56
N THR A 156 -47.34 18.98 52.30
CA THR A 156 -48.73 19.19 51.88
C THR A 156 -48.95 18.66 50.47
N LYS A 157 -50.16 18.20 50.17
CA LYS A 157 -50.53 17.75 48.82
C LYS A 157 -50.21 18.80 47.75
N VAL A 158 -50.47 20.05 48.09
CA VAL A 158 -50.28 21.20 47.19
C VAL A 158 -48.79 21.37 46.87
N GLN A 159 -47.91 21.29 47.86
CA GLN A 159 -46.47 21.32 47.63
C GLN A 159 -45.98 20.13 46.81
N GLN A 160 -46.51 18.92 47.06
CA GLN A 160 -46.18 17.76 46.25
C GLN A 160 -46.59 17.94 44.78
N GLU A 161 -47.78 18.50 44.52
CA GLU A 161 -48.26 18.76 43.17
C GLU A 161 -47.43 19.82 42.44
N ILE A 162 -47.03 20.90 43.13
CA ILE A 162 -46.14 21.93 42.58
C ILE A 162 -44.79 21.33 42.17
N VAL A 163 -44.18 20.53 43.06
CA VAL A 163 -42.90 19.86 42.76
C VAL A 163 -43.06 18.90 41.59
N LEU A 164 -44.16 18.16 41.53
CA LEU A 164 -44.44 17.23 40.44
C LEU A 164 -44.61 17.97 39.10
N GLN A 165 -45.33 19.09 39.08
CA GLN A 165 -45.45 19.93 37.87
C GLN A 165 -44.09 20.48 37.44
N GLN A 166 -43.24 20.89 38.37
CA GLN A 166 -41.89 21.34 38.07
C GLN A 166 -41.03 20.22 37.45
N ILE A 167 -41.07 19.01 38.03
CA ILE A 167 -40.37 17.84 37.47
C ILE A 167 -40.89 17.53 36.05
N MET A 168 -42.21 17.55 35.86
CA MET A 168 -42.81 17.31 34.54
C MET A 168 -42.42 18.38 33.52
N SER A 169 -42.30 19.64 33.93
CA SER A 169 -41.78 20.73 33.09
C SER A 169 -40.33 20.49 32.69
N HIS A 170 -39.46 20.10 33.63
CA HIS A 170 -38.05 19.78 33.34
C HIS A 170 -37.92 18.58 32.38
N ILE A 171 -38.69 17.50 32.59
CA ILE A 171 -38.74 16.36 31.68
C ILE A 171 -39.21 16.80 30.29
N GLY A 172 -40.23 17.67 30.23
CA GLY A 172 -40.69 18.27 28.98
C GLY A 172 -39.66 19.17 28.31
N GLY A 173 -38.77 19.81 29.06
CA GLY A 173 -37.60 20.54 28.57
C GLY A 173 -36.62 19.59 27.89
N VAL A 174 -36.10 18.61 28.65
CA VAL A 174 -35.13 17.61 28.17
C VAL A 174 -35.66 16.85 26.94
N LYS A 175 -36.96 16.53 26.90
CA LYS A 175 -37.58 15.88 25.74
C LYS A 175 -37.55 16.76 24.49
N LYS A 176 -37.77 18.08 24.62
CA LYS A 176 -37.67 19.01 23.48
C LYS A 176 -36.23 19.09 22.99
N ASP A 177 -35.27 19.21 23.91
CA ASP A 177 -33.85 19.28 23.56
C ASP A 177 -33.39 18.00 22.83
N MET A 178 -33.82 16.82 23.29
CA MET A 178 -33.56 15.55 22.61
C MET A 178 -34.08 15.55 21.18
N VAL A 179 -35.33 15.98 20.97
CA VAL A 179 -35.94 16.03 19.63
C VAL A 179 -35.23 17.04 18.73
N ILE A 180 -34.79 18.19 19.26
CA ILE A 180 -34.03 19.19 18.51
C ILE A 180 -32.68 18.60 18.10
N LEU A 181 -31.99 17.93 19.02
CA LEU A 181 -30.71 17.27 18.75
C LEU A 181 -30.85 16.21 17.65
N GLU A 182 -31.85 15.33 17.76
CA GLU A 182 -32.14 14.25 16.81
C GLU A 182 -32.54 14.77 15.42
N LYS A 183 -33.34 15.84 15.36
CA LYS A 183 -33.85 16.36 14.08
C LYS A 183 -32.91 17.35 13.41
N SER A 184 -32.28 18.25 14.16
CA SER A 184 -31.45 19.32 13.59
C SER A 184 -30.01 18.86 13.42
N GLU A 185 -29.34 18.56 14.53
CA GLU A 185 -27.89 18.34 14.53
C GLU A 185 -27.51 17.01 13.89
N PHE A 186 -28.24 15.93 14.21
CA PHE A 186 -27.99 14.64 13.56
C PHE A 186 -28.30 14.66 12.06
N SER A 187 -29.29 15.43 11.61
CA SER A 187 -29.58 15.57 10.18
C SER A 187 -28.50 16.37 9.47
N ALA A 188 -28.04 17.47 10.08
CA ALA A 188 -26.92 18.26 9.56
C ALA A 188 -25.65 17.41 9.45
N LEU A 189 -25.28 16.68 10.52
CA LEU A 189 -24.12 15.79 10.53
C LEU A 189 -24.22 14.67 9.49
N ARG A 190 -25.41 14.08 9.27
CA ARG A 190 -25.60 13.10 8.19
C ARG A 190 -25.41 13.71 6.82
N ALA A 191 -25.99 14.89 6.56
CA ALA A 191 -25.84 15.59 5.29
C ALA A 191 -24.38 15.97 5.02
N GLU A 192 -23.65 16.46 6.02
CA GLU A 192 -22.22 16.74 5.90
C GLU A 192 -21.40 15.47 5.67
N ASN A 193 -21.69 14.37 6.37
CA ASN A 193 -21.04 13.09 6.13
C ASN A 193 -21.29 12.57 4.71
N GLU A 194 -22.51 12.70 4.19
CA GLU A 194 -22.84 12.32 2.82
C GLU A 194 -22.11 13.20 1.79
N LYS A 195 -22.06 14.52 2.03
CA LYS A 195 -21.30 15.46 1.21
C LYS A 195 -19.81 15.10 1.18
N ILE A 196 -19.18 14.88 2.33
CA ILE A 196 -17.76 14.49 2.43
C ILE A 196 -17.51 13.17 1.70
N LYS A 197 -18.44 12.19 1.80
CA LYS A 197 -18.32 10.93 1.05
C LYS A 197 -18.35 11.14 -0.47
N LEU A 198 -19.23 12.03 -0.95
CA LEU A 198 -19.32 12.35 -2.37
C LEU A 198 -18.05 13.07 -2.87
N GLU A 199 -17.57 14.06 -2.12
CA GLU A 199 -16.32 14.77 -2.44
C GLU A 199 -15.13 13.81 -2.47
N LEU A 200 -15.05 12.89 -1.51
CA LEU A 200 -14.01 11.85 -1.48
C LEU A 200 -14.09 10.92 -2.70
N GLN A 201 -15.29 10.49 -3.08
CA GLN A 201 -15.49 9.68 -4.28
C GLN A 201 -15.09 10.42 -5.56
N GLN A 202 -15.42 11.72 -5.64
CA GLN A 202 -15.03 12.58 -6.75
C GLN A 202 -13.51 12.75 -6.84
N LEU A 203 -12.85 13.08 -5.73
CA LEU A 203 -11.39 13.19 -5.68
C LEU A 203 -10.71 11.88 -6.06
N LYS A 204 -11.20 10.75 -5.54
CA LYS A 204 -10.68 9.43 -5.87
C LYS A 204 -10.78 9.15 -7.37
N LYS A 205 -11.92 9.49 -7.99
CA LYS A 205 -12.11 9.33 -9.43
C LYS A 205 -11.14 10.23 -10.21
N GLN A 206 -11.04 11.50 -9.85
CA GLN A 206 -10.13 12.44 -10.49
C GLN A 206 -8.68 11.97 -10.44
N VAL A 207 -8.20 11.55 -9.27
CA VAL A 207 -6.82 11.04 -9.11
C VAL A 207 -6.60 9.79 -9.96
N MET A 208 -7.57 8.87 -10.01
CA MET A 208 -7.47 7.67 -10.82
C MET A 208 -7.42 7.99 -12.33
N ASP A 209 -8.22 8.96 -12.77
CA ASP A 209 -8.25 9.43 -14.16
C ASP A 209 -6.92 10.12 -14.52
N GLU A 210 -6.40 11.00 -13.64
CA GLU A 210 -5.09 11.66 -13.81
C GLU A 210 -3.93 10.67 -13.84
N VAL A 211 -3.90 9.68 -12.93
CA VAL A 211 -2.88 8.62 -12.94
C VAL A 211 -2.95 7.80 -14.22
N THR A 212 -4.15 7.48 -14.70
CA THR A 212 -4.34 6.72 -15.94
C THR A 212 -3.84 7.53 -17.15
N LYS A 213 -4.19 8.82 -17.19
CA LYS A 213 -3.72 9.76 -18.22
C LYS A 213 -2.20 9.89 -18.20
N LEU A 214 -1.59 10.16 -17.05
CA LEU A 214 -0.13 10.25 -16.91
C LEU A 214 0.56 8.95 -17.34
N ARG A 215 -0.04 7.80 -17.04
CA ARG A 215 0.49 6.50 -17.47
C ARG A 215 0.44 6.34 -18.99
N THR A 216 -0.65 6.73 -19.65
CA THR A 216 -0.76 6.66 -21.11
C THR A 216 0.17 7.66 -21.78
N ASP A 217 0.27 8.88 -21.25
CA ASP A 217 1.12 9.94 -21.78
C ASP A 217 2.60 9.55 -21.67
N ASN A 218 3.04 9.07 -20.51
CA ASN A 218 4.41 8.60 -20.31
C ASN A 218 4.72 7.37 -21.19
N LYS A 219 3.76 6.46 -21.37
CA LYS A 219 3.95 5.33 -22.29
C LYS A 219 4.11 5.83 -23.73
N LEU A 220 3.33 6.81 -24.16
CA LEU A 220 3.46 7.40 -25.50
C LEU A 220 4.84 8.07 -25.66
N ASP A 221 5.23 8.89 -24.70
CA ASP A 221 6.51 9.61 -24.69
C ASP A 221 7.71 8.65 -24.81
N LEU A 222 7.74 7.61 -23.97
CA LEU A 222 8.77 6.56 -24.04
C LEU A 222 8.78 5.83 -25.39
N ASN A 223 7.63 5.64 -26.03
CA ASN A 223 7.57 5.02 -27.35
C ASN A 223 8.09 5.95 -28.45
N LEU A 224 7.80 7.25 -28.36
CA LEU A 224 8.33 8.26 -29.28
C LEU A 224 9.85 8.37 -29.14
N GLU A 225 10.37 8.49 -27.92
CA GLU A 225 11.81 8.52 -27.66
C GLU A 225 12.50 7.22 -28.09
N LYS A 226 11.89 6.06 -27.83
CA LYS A 226 12.40 4.78 -28.32
C LYS A 226 12.46 4.73 -29.85
N SER A 227 11.46 5.29 -30.55
CA SER A 227 11.47 5.39 -32.01
C SER A 227 12.58 6.31 -32.49
N ARG A 228 12.72 7.48 -31.88
CA ARG A 228 13.76 8.47 -32.19
C ARG A 228 15.17 7.90 -32.00
N VAL A 229 15.41 7.18 -30.90
CA VAL A 229 16.70 6.50 -30.65
C VAL A 229 16.97 5.44 -31.71
N LYS A 230 15.97 4.64 -32.10
CA LYS A 230 16.12 3.64 -33.17
C LYS A 230 16.44 4.28 -34.51
N GLU A 231 15.77 5.38 -34.85
CA GLU A 231 16.03 6.12 -36.09
C GLU A 231 17.46 6.65 -36.12
N LEU A 232 17.91 7.31 -35.04
CA LEU A 232 19.28 7.80 -34.91
C LEU A 232 20.31 6.67 -34.99
N TYR A 233 20.03 5.52 -34.35
CA TYR A 233 20.91 4.36 -34.41
C TYR A 233 21.01 3.84 -35.85
N SER A 234 19.88 3.68 -36.54
CA SER A 234 19.86 3.22 -37.93
C SER A 234 20.58 4.17 -38.88
N LEU A 235 20.47 5.49 -38.64
CA LEU A 235 21.18 6.50 -39.42
C LEU A 235 22.70 6.40 -39.18
N ASN A 236 23.11 6.21 -37.94
CA ASN A 236 24.52 6.05 -37.60
C ASN A 236 25.10 4.77 -38.20
N GLU A 237 24.35 3.67 -38.16
CA GLU A 237 24.73 2.41 -38.80
C GLU A 237 24.93 2.59 -40.31
N ARG A 238 24.03 3.28 -40.99
CA ARG A 238 24.18 3.62 -42.43
C ARG A 238 25.42 4.44 -42.71
N LYS A 239 25.65 5.53 -41.95
CA LYS A 239 26.85 6.36 -42.09
C LYS A 239 28.14 5.58 -41.86
N LEU A 240 28.12 4.66 -40.89
CA LEU A 240 29.26 3.80 -40.59
C LEU A 240 29.52 2.80 -41.72
N LEU A 241 28.47 2.28 -42.36
CA LEU A 241 28.59 1.44 -43.55
C LEU A 241 29.10 2.23 -44.76
N GLU A 242 28.59 3.43 -45.00
CA GLU A 242 29.04 4.33 -46.07
C GLU A 242 30.53 4.66 -45.91
N MET A 243 30.96 5.08 -44.72
CA MET A 243 32.37 5.33 -44.42
C MET A 243 33.24 4.08 -44.59
N ARG A 244 32.75 2.90 -44.19
CA ARG A 244 33.46 1.64 -44.42
C ARG A 244 33.60 1.34 -45.92
N SER A 245 32.56 1.57 -46.73
CA SER A 245 32.66 1.39 -48.19
C SER A 245 33.65 2.38 -48.80
N GLU A 246 33.61 3.66 -48.41
CA GLU A 246 34.56 4.68 -48.88
C GLU A 246 36.01 4.29 -48.54
N ILE A 247 36.27 3.81 -47.33
CA ILE A 247 37.61 3.34 -46.92
C ILE A 247 38.08 2.18 -47.81
N VAL A 248 37.20 1.21 -48.11
CA VAL A 248 37.54 0.07 -48.98
C VAL A 248 37.82 0.53 -50.40
N GLU A 249 37.04 1.47 -50.94
CA GLU A 249 37.26 2.02 -52.27
C GLU A 249 38.59 2.79 -52.36
N LEU A 250 38.89 3.63 -51.37
CA LEU A 250 40.16 4.35 -51.28
C LEU A 250 41.34 3.38 -51.15
N HIS A 251 41.21 2.32 -50.35
CA HIS A 251 42.25 1.30 -50.22
C HIS A 251 42.48 0.58 -51.56
N ALA A 252 41.42 0.21 -52.28
CA ALA A 252 41.55 -0.41 -53.59
C ALA A 252 42.19 0.54 -54.62
N GLN A 253 41.90 1.85 -54.57
CA GLN A 253 42.58 2.85 -55.39
C GLN A 253 44.07 2.96 -55.05
N GLN A 254 44.39 3.00 -53.76
CA GLN A 254 45.77 3.04 -53.27
C GLN A 254 46.54 1.79 -53.70
N ASP A 255 45.97 0.59 -53.57
CA ASP A 255 46.58 -0.67 -54.00
C ASP A 255 46.86 -0.68 -55.52
N ARG A 256 45.95 -0.14 -56.34
CA ARG A 256 46.17 0.00 -57.78
C ARG A 256 47.34 0.95 -58.07
N ALA A 257 47.41 2.08 -57.38
CA ALA A 257 48.52 3.02 -57.54
C ALA A 257 49.85 2.38 -57.11
N LEU A 258 49.88 1.70 -55.95
CA LEU A 258 51.04 0.99 -55.43
C LEU A 258 51.53 -0.10 -56.40
N THR A 259 50.63 -0.95 -56.89
CA THR A 259 50.99 -2.00 -57.87
C THR A 259 51.46 -1.43 -59.20
N GLN A 260 50.95 -0.27 -59.63
CA GLN A 260 51.46 0.41 -60.81
C GLN A 260 52.89 0.94 -60.58
N THR A 261 53.17 1.56 -59.43
CA THR A 261 54.52 2.03 -59.10
C THR A 261 55.50 0.88 -58.94
N ASP A 262 55.07 -0.22 -58.32
CA ASP A 262 55.89 -1.43 -58.14
C ASP A 262 56.32 -2.01 -59.49
N ARG A 263 55.38 -2.16 -60.44
CA ARG A 263 55.70 -2.57 -61.81
C ARG A 263 56.65 -1.63 -62.53
N LYS A 264 56.52 -0.31 -62.33
CA LYS A 264 57.44 0.67 -62.91
C LYS A 264 58.85 0.50 -62.36
N ILE A 265 58.98 0.36 -61.04
CA ILE A 265 60.26 0.10 -60.36
C ILE A 265 60.88 -1.18 -60.94
N ASP A 266 60.14 -2.27 -61.07
CA ASP A 266 60.64 -3.51 -61.65
C ASP A 266 61.16 -3.33 -63.08
N THR A 267 60.42 -2.59 -63.92
CA THR A 267 60.87 -2.31 -65.30
C THR A 267 62.11 -1.43 -65.35
N GLU A 268 62.21 -0.41 -64.48
CA GLU A 268 63.39 0.45 -64.38
C GLU A 268 64.60 -0.34 -63.84
N VAL A 269 64.41 -1.21 -62.86
CA VAL A 269 65.45 -2.08 -62.31
C VAL A 269 65.95 -3.06 -63.37
N ALA A 270 65.05 -3.69 -64.14
CA ALA A 270 65.42 -4.56 -65.26
C ALA A 270 66.17 -3.77 -66.35
N GLY A 271 65.68 -2.58 -66.71
CA GLY A 271 66.33 -1.68 -67.66
C GLY A 271 67.74 -1.28 -67.22
N LEU A 272 67.89 -0.78 -66.00
CA LEU A 272 69.18 -0.44 -65.40
C LEU A 272 70.13 -1.64 -65.36
N LYS A 273 69.63 -2.84 -65.04
CA LYS A 273 70.41 -4.07 -65.06
C LYS A 273 70.92 -4.41 -66.47
N THR A 274 70.08 -4.30 -67.50
CA THR A 274 70.51 -4.54 -68.88
C THR A 274 71.54 -3.51 -69.35
N MET A 275 71.38 -2.23 -69.00
CA MET A 275 72.37 -1.19 -69.30
C MET A 275 73.69 -1.44 -68.56
N LEU A 276 73.63 -1.91 -67.32
CA LEU A 276 74.83 -2.28 -66.56
C LEU A 276 75.56 -3.46 -67.21
N GLU A 277 74.82 -4.48 -67.64
CA GLU A 277 75.38 -5.65 -68.33
C GLU A 277 75.99 -5.25 -69.68
N SER A 278 75.34 -4.39 -70.46
CA SER A 278 75.90 -3.88 -71.72
C SER A 278 77.17 -3.06 -71.48
N HIS A 279 77.19 -2.18 -70.47
CA HIS A 279 78.38 -1.40 -70.12
C HIS A 279 79.54 -2.28 -69.65
N LYS A 280 79.28 -3.37 -68.92
CA LYS A 280 80.31 -4.38 -68.59
C LYS A 280 80.88 -5.03 -69.85
N LEU A 281 80.02 -5.43 -70.79
CA LEU A 281 80.45 -6.03 -72.06
C LEU A 281 81.27 -5.04 -72.91
N ASP A 282 80.87 -3.78 -72.97
CA ASP A 282 81.60 -2.76 -73.73
C ASP A 282 82.96 -2.45 -73.10
N ASN A 283 83.05 -2.35 -71.77
CA ASN A 283 84.35 -2.24 -71.09
C ASN A 283 85.27 -3.43 -71.40
N ILE A 284 84.75 -4.66 -71.43
CA ILE A 284 85.53 -5.84 -71.81
C ILE A 284 86.03 -5.71 -73.26
N LYS A 285 85.18 -5.24 -74.20
CA LYS A 285 85.58 -5.01 -75.60
C LYS A 285 86.67 -3.94 -75.73
N TYR A 286 86.51 -2.79 -75.05
CA TYR A 286 87.51 -1.71 -75.08
C TYR A 286 88.85 -2.14 -74.46
N LEU A 287 88.82 -2.95 -73.39
CA LEU A 287 90.02 -3.52 -72.79
C LEU A 287 90.72 -4.51 -73.74
N ALA A 288 89.96 -5.43 -74.36
CA ALA A 288 90.53 -6.36 -75.33
C ALA A 288 91.14 -5.62 -76.53
N GLY A 289 90.45 -4.60 -77.03
CA GLY A 289 90.94 -3.73 -78.10
C GLY A 289 92.23 -2.99 -77.73
N SER A 290 92.30 -2.40 -76.53
CA SER A 290 93.50 -1.66 -76.10
C SER A 290 94.71 -2.56 -75.83
N VAL A 291 94.51 -3.75 -75.28
CA VAL A 291 95.59 -4.74 -75.13
C VAL A 291 96.06 -5.24 -76.49
N PHE A 292 95.14 -5.50 -77.43
CA PHE A 292 95.49 -5.93 -78.78
C PHE A 292 96.23 -4.83 -79.57
N THR A 293 95.82 -3.57 -79.47
CA THR A 293 96.54 -2.45 -80.09
C THR A 293 97.91 -2.23 -79.44
N CYS A 294 98.01 -2.31 -78.11
CA CYS A 294 99.29 -2.25 -77.40
C CYS A 294 100.24 -3.36 -77.83
N LEU A 295 99.76 -4.61 -77.89
CA LEU A 295 100.52 -5.75 -78.41
C LEU A 295 100.95 -5.54 -79.86
N THR A 296 100.07 -5.01 -80.71
CA THR A 296 100.40 -4.71 -82.12
C THR A 296 101.50 -3.66 -82.24
N VAL A 297 101.43 -2.59 -81.43
CA VAL A 297 102.46 -1.55 -81.37
C VAL A 297 103.76 -2.12 -80.82
N ALA A 298 103.74 -2.89 -79.74
CA ALA A 298 104.92 -3.53 -79.17
C ALA A 298 105.60 -4.50 -80.16
N LEU A 299 104.82 -5.30 -80.89
CA LEU A 299 105.32 -6.17 -81.97
C LEU A 299 105.87 -5.36 -83.15
N GLY A 300 105.23 -4.24 -83.49
CA GLY A 300 105.74 -3.30 -84.49
C GLY A 300 107.09 -2.69 -84.11
N PHE A 301 107.26 -2.25 -82.85
CA PHE A 301 108.53 -1.77 -82.32
C PHE A 301 109.58 -2.87 -82.22
N TYR A 302 109.22 -4.07 -81.77
CA TYR A 302 110.12 -5.22 -81.73
C TYR A 302 110.67 -5.57 -83.13
N ARG A 303 109.84 -5.41 -84.17
CA ARG A 303 110.23 -5.61 -85.57
C ARG A 303 111.12 -4.50 -86.15
N LEU A 304 111.13 -3.30 -85.57
CA LEU A 304 112.02 -2.19 -85.95
C LEU A 304 113.34 -2.20 -85.16
N TRP A 305 113.41 -2.92 -84.03
CA TRP A 305 114.59 -3.00 -83.15
C TRP A 305 115.46 -4.25 -83.42
N MET A 306 114.93 -5.28 -84.06
CA MET A 306 115.69 -6.42 -84.65
C MET A 306 116.05 -6.12 -86.11
#